data_AF-A0A4P6FLE6-F1
#
_entry.id   AF-A0A4P6FLE6-F1
#
_cell.length_a   1.000
_cell.length_b   1.000
_cell.length_c   1.000
_cell.angle_alpha   90.00
_cell.angle_beta   90.00
_cell.angle_gamma   90.00
#
_symmetry.space_group_name_H-M   'P 1'
#
loop_
_entity.id
_entity.type
_entity.pdbx_description
1 polymer ?
#
loop_
_entity_poly.entity_id
_entity_poly.type
_entity_poly.pdbx_seq_one_letter_code
_entity_poly.pdbx_strand_id
1 'polypeptide(L)'
;MLLSYPVILADDGFGTVYALCPDIPEAMTYAATREEAAAKAREAIEGALDLYRIEGRPIPKPGSAKGDLIVSLRSTDLGFDVEPPAPIAKVRVPGAAARRLHRVFSLKRLKSKVEG
;
A
#
# COMPACT_ATOMS: atom_id res chain seq x y z
N MET A 1 2.82 22.69 -0.71
CA MET A 1 3.92 21.82 -1.20
C MET A 1 3.60 21.38 -2.62
N LEU A 2 4.57 20.95 -3.43
CA LEU A 2 4.34 20.35 -4.76
C LEU A 2 4.62 18.84 -4.69
N LEU A 3 3.74 18.02 -5.26
CA LEU A 3 3.86 16.58 -5.40
C LEU A 3 3.93 16.26 -6.90
N SER A 4 4.97 15.55 -7.34
CA SER A 4 5.23 15.31 -8.77
C SER A 4 5.30 13.81 -9.03
N TYR A 5 4.19 13.23 -9.48
CA TYR A 5 4.07 11.80 -9.73
C TYR A 5 4.47 11.44 -11.18
N PRO A 6 5.30 10.41 -11.39
CA PRO A 6 5.53 9.86 -12.72
C PRO A 6 4.27 9.13 -13.21
N VAL A 7 3.99 9.22 -14.50
CA VAL A 7 2.93 8.45 -15.17
C VAL A 7 3.54 7.69 -16.34
N ILE A 8 3.22 6.40 -16.40
CA ILE A 8 3.62 5.49 -17.48
C ILE A 8 2.47 5.41 -18.48
N LEU A 9 2.78 5.52 -19.78
CA LEU A 9 1.84 5.39 -20.88
C LEU A 9 2.11 4.09 -21.64
N ALA A 10 1.15 3.16 -21.62
CA ALA A 10 1.26 1.85 -22.25
C ALA A 10 0.12 1.60 -23.24
N ASP A 11 0.45 1.12 -24.44
CA ASP A 11 -0.51 0.70 -25.47
C ASP A 11 -0.78 -0.81 -25.31
N ASP A 12 -2.04 -1.24 -25.48
CA ASP A 12 -2.43 -2.66 -25.40
C ASP A 12 -2.26 -3.45 -26.70
N GLY A 13 -1.99 -2.77 -27.83
CA GLY A 13 -1.94 -3.35 -29.17
C GLY A 13 -3.32 -3.49 -29.84
N PHE A 14 -4.39 -3.06 -29.17
CA PHE A 14 -5.79 -3.13 -29.64
C PHE A 14 -6.44 -1.75 -29.82
N GLY A 15 -5.66 -0.68 -29.65
CA GLY A 15 -6.11 0.70 -29.82
C GLY A 15 -6.51 1.40 -28.51
N THR A 16 -6.11 0.85 -27.36
CA THR A 16 -6.27 1.51 -26.06
C THR A 16 -4.91 1.90 -25.49
N VAL A 17 -4.74 3.18 -25.17
CA VAL A 17 -3.59 3.67 -24.41
C VAL A 17 -4.01 3.89 -22.96
N TYR A 18 -3.30 3.24 -22.06
CA TYR A 18 -3.42 3.35 -20.61
C TYR A 18 -2.46 4.40 -20.07
N ALA A 19 -2.91 5.17 -19.07
CA ALA A 19 -2.08 6.02 -18.24
C ALA A 19 -2.15 5.52 -16.79
N LEU A 20 -0.99 5.19 -16.20
CA LEU A 20 -0.86 4.58 -14.88
C LEU A 20 0.17 5.34 -14.02
N CYS A 21 -0.20 5.68 -12.79
CA CYS A 21 0.75 6.10 -11.77
C CYS A 21 1.29 4.86 -11.01
N PRO A 22 2.61 4.58 -11.01
CA PRO A 22 3.16 3.44 -10.28
C PRO A 22 3.14 3.62 -8.76
N ASP A 23 3.13 4.86 -8.27
CA ASP A 23 3.07 5.18 -6.82
C ASP A 23 1.63 5.18 -6.27
N ILE A 24 0.64 5.25 -7.17
CA ILE A 24 -0.80 5.25 -6.85
C ILE A 24 -1.50 4.32 -7.86
N PRO A 25 -1.48 2.99 -7.65
CA PRO A 25 -2.06 2.03 -8.61
C PRO A 25 -3.55 2.23 -8.90
N GLU A 26 -4.29 2.85 -7.97
CA GLU A 26 -5.68 3.26 -8.16
C GLU A 26 -5.84 4.41 -9.17
N ALA A 27 -4.79 5.21 -9.41
CA ALA A 27 -4.77 6.27 -10.41
C ALA A 27 -4.41 5.71 -11.80
N MET A 28 -5.39 5.03 -12.41
CA MET A 28 -5.31 4.48 -13.76
C MET A 28 -6.46 5.01 -14.63
N THR A 29 -6.17 5.38 -15.87
CA THR A 29 -7.17 5.79 -16.86
C THR A 29 -6.76 5.32 -18.26
N TYR A 30 -7.67 5.44 -19.23
CA TYR A 30 -7.44 5.00 -20.61
C TYR A 30 -8.13 5.89 -21.65
N ALA A 31 -7.62 5.86 -22.87
CA ALA A 31 -8.15 6.56 -24.04
C ALA A 31 -7.76 5.88 -25.35
N ALA A 32 -8.29 6.37 -26.48
CA ALA A 32 -7.94 5.88 -27.82
C ALA A 32 -6.60 6.44 -28.34
N THR A 33 -6.07 7.50 -27.71
CA THR A 33 -4.82 8.15 -28.10
C THR A 33 -3.92 8.39 -26.90
N ARG A 34 -2.61 8.51 -27.15
CA ARG A 34 -1.60 8.73 -26.12
C ARG A 34 -1.75 10.09 -25.46
N GLU A 35 -2.17 11.08 -26.23
CA GLU A 35 -2.43 12.45 -25.85
C GLU A 35 -3.67 12.57 -24.95
N GLU A 36 -4.76 11.88 -25.27
CA GLU A 36 -5.95 11.83 -24.41
C GLU A 36 -5.67 11.09 -23.09
N ALA A 37 -4.95 9.97 -23.14
CA ALA A 37 -4.57 9.23 -21.93
C ALA A 37 -3.70 10.10 -21.00
N ALA A 38 -2.74 10.83 -21.57
CA ALA A 38 -1.93 11.81 -20.86
C ALA A 38 -2.77 12.96 -20.26
N ALA A 39 -3.74 13.49 -21.02
CA ALA A 39 -4.61 14.57 -20.55
C ALA A 39 -5.49 14.15 -19.37
N LYS A 40 -6.04 12.93 -19.39
CA LYS A 40 -6.84 12.36 -18.29
C LYS A 40 -6.03 11.95 -17.07
N ALA A 41 -4.72 11.70 -17.23
CA ALA A 41 -3.88 11.19 -16.14
C ALA A 41 -3.88 12.09 -14.89
N ARG A 42 -4.01 13.42 -15.07
CA ARG A 42 -4.10 14.36 -13.95
C ARG A 42 -5.36 14.13 -13.10
N GLU A 43 -6.53 14.07 -13.74
CA GLU A 43 -7.82 13.86 -13.07
C GLU A 43 -7.86 12.50 -12.34
N ALA A 44 -7.28 11.46 -12.95
CA ALA A 44 -7.16 10.14 -12.32
C ALA A 44 -6.32 10.16 -11.03
N ILE A 45 -5.22 10.93 -11.00
CA ILE A 45 -4.40 11.10 -9.80
C ILE A 45 -5.12 11.95 -8.75
N GLU A 46 -5.76 13.05 -9.14
CA GLU A 46 -6.51 13.91 -8.23
C GLU A 46 -7.66 13.14 -7.55
N GLY A 47 -8.46 12.40 -8.32
CA GLY A 47 -9.55 11.57 -7.81
C GLY A 47 -9.07 10.43 -6.91
N ALA A 48 -7.96 9.77 -7.24
CA ALA A 48 -7.38 8.73 -6.37
C ALA A 48 -6.87 9.31 -5.05
N LEU A 49 -6.18 10.45 -5.08
CA LEU A 49 -5.70 11.13 -3.86
C LEU A 49 -6.85 11.61 -2.97
N ASP A 50 -7.97 12.03 -3.56
CA ASP A 50 -9.20 12.35 -2.83
C ASP A 50 -9.81 11.11 -2.14
N LEU A 51 -9.77 9.94 -2.76
CA LEU A 51 -10.19 8.70 -2.09
C LEU A 51 -9.28 8.35 -0.91
N TYR A 52 -7.96 8.46 -1.06
CA TYR A 52 -7.03 8.29 0.07
C TYR A 52 -7.36 9.26 1.23
N ARG A 53 -7.67 10.52 0.92
CA ARG A 53 -8.10 11.54 1.90
C ARG A 53 -9.41 11.17 2.60
N ILE A 54 -10.43 10.75 1.84
CA ILE A 54 -11.75 10.34 2.36
C ILE A 54 -11.64 9.09 3.25
N GLU A 55 -10.78 8.14 2.87
CA GLU A 55 -10.51 6.91 3.64
C GLU A 55 -9.56 7.14 4.85
N GLY A 56 -9.04 8.35 5.05
CA GLY A 56 -8.07 8.65 6.10
C GLY A 56 -6.72 7.95 5.93
N ARG A 57 -6.39 7.51 4.70
CA ARG A 57 -5.12 6.86 4.36
C ARG A 57 -4.01 7.90 4.21
N PRO A 58 -2.77 7.57 4.61
CA PRO A 58 -1.63 8.43 4.35
C PRO A 58 -1.39 8.55 2.83
N ILE A 59 -1.17 9.77 2.37
CA ILE A 59 -0.90 10.04 0.94
C ILE A 59 0.45 9.41 0.54
N PRO A 60 0.50 8.63 -0.56
CA PRO A 60 1.75 8.09 -1.09
C PRO A 60 2.76 9.20 -1.36
N LYS A 61 4.05 8.94 -1.15
CA LYS A 61 5.09 9.87 -1.58
C LYS A 61 5.44 9.56 -3.04
N PRO A 62 5.58 10.57 -3.92
CA PRO A 62 6.06 10.33 -5.27
C PRO A 62 7.42 9.64 -5.25
N GLY A 63 7.55 8.56 -6.02
CA GLY A 63 8.73 7.75 -6.13
C GLY A 63 9.70 8.24 -7.21
N SER A 64 10.83 7.55 -7.33
CA SER A 64 11.85 7.83 -8.36
C SER A 64 11.65 7.00 -9.64
N ALA A 65 10.44 6.50 -9.89
CA ALA A 65 10.14 5.71 -11.07
C ALA A 65 10.26 6.57 -12.34
N LYS A 66 10.76 5.99 -13.43
CA LYS A 66 10.70 6.64 -14.75
C LYS A 66 9.27 6.51 -15.29
N GLY A 67 8.59 7.64 -15.47
CA GLY A 67 7.38 7.76 -16.27
C GLY A 67 7.67 8.41 -17.62
N ASP A 68 6.72 8.30 -18.56
CA ASP A 68 6.72 9.02 -19.83
C ASP A 68 6.39 10.51 -19.64
N LEU A 69 5.64 10.84 -18.59
CA LEU A 69 5.33 12.21 -18.17
C LEU A 69 5.29 12.34 -16.64
N ILE A 70 5.26 13.58 -16.15
CA ILE A 70 5.18 13.90 -14.73
C ILE A 70 3.95 14.78 -14.50
N VAL A 71 3.02 14.33 -13.66
CA VAL A 71 1.89 15.15 -13.20
C VAL A 71 2.31 15.83 -11.89
N SER A 72 2.29 17.17 -11.88
CA SER A 72 2.63 17.95 -10.69
C SER A 72 1.39 18.64 -10.10
N LEU A 73 1.11 18.34 -8.83
CA LEU A 73 -0.05 18.79 -8.07
C LEU A 73 0.40 19.60 -6.86
N ARG A 74 -0.29 20.70 -6.53
CA ARG A 74 -0.06 21.41 -5.26
C ARG A 74 -0.89 20.76 -4.16
N SER A 75 -0.32 20.62 -2.97
CA SER A 75 -1.01 20.07 -1.80
C SER A 75 -2.25 20.88 -1.39
N THR A 76 -2.24 22.19 -1.63
CA THR A 76 -3.38 23.09 -1.42
C THR A 76 -4.57 22.77 -2.31
N ASP A 77 -4.31 22.37 -3.56
CA ASP A 77 -5.35 22.14 -4.57
C ASP A 77 -6.12 20.83 -4.27
N LEU A 78 -5.53 19.95 -3.46
CA LEU A 78 -6.10 18.69 -2.95
C LEU A 78 -6.71 18.82 -1.55
N GLY A 79 -6.76 20.03 -0.98
CA GLY A 79 -7.31 20.28 0.36
C GLY A 79 -6.44 19.75 1.53
N PHE A 80 -5.15 19.49 1.31
CA PHE A 80 -4.24 19.09 2.39
C PHE A 80 -3.55 20.30 3.05
N ASP A 81 -4.14 20.79 4.13
CA ASP A 81 -3.34 21.25 5.26
C ASP A 81 -2.73 20.01 5.92
N VAL A 82 -1.45 19.75 5.65
CA VAL A 82 -0.74 18.59 6.19
C VAL A 82 -0.39 18.86 7.65
N GLU A 83 -1.36 18.66 8.53
CA GLU A 83 -1.12 18.55 9.96
C GLU A 83 -0.09 17.41 10.18
N PRO A 84 0.97 17.62 11.00
CA PRO A 84 2.05 16.63 11.12
C PRO A 84 1.47 15.28 11.57
N PRO A 85 1.94 14.16 10.99
CA PRO A 85 1.31 12.87 11.20
C PRO A 85 1.27 12.54 12.69
N ALA A 86 0.06 12.35 13.21
CA ALA A 86 -0.16 11.91 14.58
C ALA A 86 0.70 10.66 14.85
N PRO A 87 1.39 10.59 16.00
CA PRO A 87 2.38 9.53 16.25
C PRO A 87 1.71 8.17 16.13
N ILE A 88 2.17 7.36 15.17
CA ILE A 88 1.65 6.02 14.91
C ILE A 88 1.73 5.21 16.21
N ALA A 89 0.57 4.96 16.83
CA ALA A 89 0.49 4.19 18.05
C ALA A 89 1.05 2.79 17.77
N LYS A 90 2.18 2.44 18.39
CA LYS A 90 2.83 1.14 18.20
C LYS A 90 1.85 0.03 18.56
N VAL A 91 1.38 -0.71 17.55
CA VAL A 91 0.52 -1.88 17.72
C VAL A 91 1.28 -2.89 18.58
N ARG A 92 0.90 -2.97 19.86
CA ARG A 92 1.44 -3.95 20.79
C ARG A 92 0.79 -5.30 20.49
N VAL A 93 1.40 -6.08 19.60
CA VAL A 93 1.07 -7.49 19.42
C VAL A 93 1.14 -8.21 20.79
N PRO A 94 0.04 -8.79 21.30
CA PRO A 94 0.08 -9.59 22.51
C PRO A 94 0.98 -10.79 22.28
N GLY A 95 1.86 -11.09 23.25
CA GLY A 95 2.88 -12.12 23.10
C GLY A 95 2.28 -13.48 22.78
N ALA A 96 2.86 -14.17 21.79
CA ALA A 96 2.47 -15.53 21.44
C ALA A 96 2.53 -16.44 22.67
N ALA A 97 1.38 -16.98 23.09
CA ALA A 97 1.28 -17.88 24.22
C ALA A 97 2.05 -19.17 23.91
N ALA A 98 3.25 -19.31 24.48
CA ALA A 98 4.10 -20.47 24.32
C ALA A 98 3.37 -21.73 24.80
N ARG A 99 3.00 -22.61 23.86
CA ARG A 99 2.34 -23.90 24.15
C ARG A 99 3.26 -24.79 24.99
N ARG A 100 3.02 -24.83 26.30
CA ARG A 100 3.70 -25.76 27.22
C ARG A 100 3.23 -27.19 26.94
N LEU A 101 4.10 -27.99 26.31
CA LEU A 101 3.87 -29.42 26.05
C LEU A 101 3.55 -30.17 27.35
N HIS A 102 2.38 -30.81 27.40
CA HIS A 102 1.97 -31.63 28.55
C HIS A 102 2.64 -33.01 28.44
N ARG A 103 3.69 -33.24 29.22
CA ARG A 103 4.48 -34.49 29.21
C ARG A 103 3.76 -35.60 29.97
N VAL A 104 2.73 -36.20 29.37
CA VAL A 104 1.98 -37.33 29.95
C VAL A 104 2.39 -38.64 29.27
N PHE A 105 3.46 -39.26 29.78
CA PHE A 105 3.69 -40.69 29.65
C PHE A 105 4.36 -41.20 30.94
N SER A 106 3.54 -41.29 31.99
CA SER A 106 3.85 -42.15 33.13
C SER A 106 3.56 -43.59 32.72
N LEU A 107 4.56 -44.49 32.81
CA LEU A 107 4.39 -45.91 33.12
C LEU A 107 5.75 -46.61 33.25
N LYS A 108 5.83 -47.60 34.15
CA LYS A 108 6.93 -48.58 34.34
C LYS A 108 8.34 -48.04 34.71
N ARG A 109 8.57 -47.88 36.02
CA ARG A 109 9.71 -48.47 36.78
C ARG A 109 9.62 -48.14 38.28
N LEU A 110 8.98 -49.02 39.07
CA LEU A 110 9.44 -49.48 40.40
C LEU A 110 8.41 -50.45 41.05
N LYS A 111 8.60 -51.75 40.82
CA LYS A 111 8.21 -52.83 41.75
C LYS A 111 9.13 -54.01 41.47
N SER A 112 10.07 -54.24 42.38
CA SER A 112 10.81 -55.50 42.66
C SER A 112 11.91 -55.20 43.69
N LYS A 113 11.52 -55.07 44.97
CA LYS A 113 12.43 -55.24 46.11
C LYS A 113 11.61 -55.54 47.39
N VAL A 114 10.99 -56.71 47.38
CA VAL A 114 10.49 -57.47 48.53
C VAL A 114 10.51 -58.95 48.13
N GLU A 115 11.05 -59.88 48.91
CA GLU A 115 12.49 -60.07 49.14
C GLU A 115 12.78 -61.59 49.30
N GLY A 116 14.05 -61.99 49.35
CA GLY A 116 14.52 -63.39 49.38
C GLY A 116 16.00 -63.47 49.05
#